data_AF-A0A1I2U5B5-F1
#
_entry.id   AF-A0A1I2U5B5-F1
#
_cell.length_a   1.000
_cell.length_b   1.000
_cell.length_c   1.000
_cell.angle_alpha   90.00
_cell.angle_beta   90.00
_cell.angle_gamma   90.00
#
_symmetry.space_group_name_H-M   'P 1'
#
loop_
_entity.id
_entity.type
_entity.pdbx_description
1 polymer ?
#
loop_
_entity_poly.entity_id
_entity_poly.type
_entity_poly.pdbx_seq_one_letter_code
_entity_poly.pdbx_strand_id
1 'polypeptide(L)' 'MDRQELLGKIEILRSMMTNAAIHEPLISPNIQHMSHHLDQLLNQYERLIR' A
#
# COMPACT_ATOMS: atom_id res chain seq x y z
N MET A 1 2.56 -11.12 11.56
CA MET A 1 2.18 -11.25 10.15
C MET A 1 3.37 -11.80 9.43
N ASP A 2 3.20 -12.89 8.70
CA ASP A 2 4.31 -13.47 7.94
C ASP A 2 4.59 -12.68 6.66
N ARG A 3 5.69 -13.03 5.99
CA ARG A 3 6.14 -12.36 4.78
C ARG A 3 5.14 -12.45 3.63
N GLN A 4 4.47 -13.60 3.46
CA GLN A 4 3.50 -13.82 2.38
C GLN A 4 2.22 -13.03 2.63
N GLU A 5 1.73 -13.01 3.88
CA GLU A 5 0.59 -12.19 4.27
C GLU A 5 0.84 -10.69 4.02
N LEU A 6 2.05 -10.22 4.35
CA LEU A 6 2.43 -8.82 4.14
C LEU A 6 2.51 -8.46 2.65
N LEU A 7 3.11 -9.33 1.83
CA LEU A 7 3.13 -9.17 0.37
C LEU A 7 1.72 -9.13 -0.21
N GLY A 8 0.83 -10.03 0.22
CA GLY A 8 -0.57 -10.04 -0.23
C GLY A 8 -1.28 -8.72 0.07
N LYS A 9 -1.09 -8.16 1.28
CA LYS A 9 -1.65 -6.85 1.63
C LYS A 9 -1.09 -5.71 0.79
N ILE A 10 0.22 -5.71 0.52
CA ILE A 10 0.87 -4.72 -0.34
C ILE A 10 0.26 -4.75 -1.75
N GLU A 11 0.09 -5.93 -2.34
CA GLU A 11 -0.47 -6.06 -3.69
C GLU A 11 -1.94 -5.66 -3.77
N ILE A 12 -2.74 -6.02 -2.76
CA ILE A 12 -4.14 -5.63 -2.66
C ILE A 12 -4.24 -4.09 -2.55
N LEU A 13 -3.48 -3.48 -1.65
CA LEU A 13 -3.50 -2.03 -1.45
C LEU A 13 -2.99 -1.27 -2.68
N ARG A 14 -1.94 -1.77 -3.33
CA ARG A 14 -1.45 -1.22 -4.60
C ARG A 14 -2.54 -1.24 -5.67
N SER A 15 -3.25 -2.37 -5.82
CA SER A 15 -4.33 -2.50 -6.81
C SER A 15 -5.49 -1.55 -6.52
N MET A 16 -5.88 -1.42 -5.24
CA MET A 16 -6.91 -0.46 -4.83
C MET A 16 -6.50 0.99 -5.12
N MET A 17 -5.26 1.36 -4.81
CA MET A 17 -4.74 2.71 -5.05
C MET A 17 -4.66 3.04 -6.55
N THR A 18 -4.19 2.09 -7.37
CA THR A 18 -4.18 2.25 -8.84
C THR A 18 -5.59 2.45 -9.38
N ASN A 19 -6.56 1.69 -8.89
CA ASN A 19 -7.95 1.86 -9.31
C ASN A 19 -8.54 3.20 -8.84
N ALA A 20 -8.25 3.61 -7.60
CA ALA A 20 -8.68 4.92 -7.07
C ALA A 20 -8.09 6.08 -7.88
N ALA A 21 -6.82 5.98 -8.29
CA ALA A 21 -6.14 7.01 -9.10
C ALA A 21 -6.73 7.19 -10.51
N ILE A 22 -7.56 6.27 -11.00
CA ILE A 22 -8.33 6.44 -12.24
C ILE A 22 -9.48 7.42 -12.03
N HIS A 23 -10.05 7.45 -10.82
CA HIS A 23 -11.27 8.19 -10.51
C HIS A 23 -11.02 9.48 -9.70
N GLU A 24 -9.89 9.56 -8.99
CA GLU A 24 -9.53 10.68 -8.13
C GLU A 24 -8.10 11.17 -8.39
N PRO A 25 -7.81 12.49 -8.23
CA PRO A 25 -6.45 13.01 -8.31
C PRO A 25 -5.55 12.40 -7.22
N LEU A 26 -4.26 12.22 -7.51
CA LEU A 26 -3.29 11.66 -6.55
C LEU A 26 -3.20 12.43 -5.22
N ILE A 27 -3.57 13.70 -5.22
CA ILE A 27 -3.62 14.55 -4.01
C ILE A 27 -4.87 14.32 -3.16
N SER A 28 -5.80 13.46 -3.58
CA SER A 28 -7.03 13.21 -2.83
C SER A 28 -6.69 12.61 -1.46
N PRO A 29 -7.42 12.98 -0.39
CA PRO A 29 -7.18 12.44 0.93
C PRO A 29 -7.21 10.91 0.96
N ASN A 30 -8.05 10.30 0.11
CA ASN A 30 -8.18 8.86 -0.03
C ASN A 30 -6.87 8.22 -0.56
N ILE A 31 -6.35 8.74 -1.68
CA ILE A 31 -5.10 8.22 -2.27
C ILE A 31 -3.91 8.50 -1.36
N GLN A 32 -3.86 9.66 -0.71
CA GLN A 32 -2.81 9.99 0.26
C GLN A 32 -2.83 9.04 1.46
N HIS A 33 -4.01 8.70 1.97
CA HIS A 33 -4.14 7.72 3.05
C HIS A 33 -3.68 6.32 2.63
N MET A 34 -4.09 5.87 1.43
CA MET A 34 -3.63 4.60 0.87
C MET A 34 -2.11 4.57 0.66
N SER A 35 -1.53 5.66 0.14
CA SER A 35 -0.08 5.79 -0.05
C SER A 35 0.67 5.67 1.28
N HIS A 36 0.21 6.39 2.31
CA HIS A 36 0.84 6.33 3.63
C HIS A 36 0.79 4.90 4.23
N HIS A 37 -0.34 4.22 4.07
CA HIS A 37 -0.49 2.85 4.54
C HIS A 37 0.40 1.89 3.74
N LEU A 38 0.54 2.08 2.42
CA LEU A 38 1.44 1.29 1.58
C LEU A 38 2.89 1.44 2.04
N ASP A 39 3.33 2.67 2.33
CA ASP A 39 4.67 2.94 2.86
C ASP A 39 4.91 2.23 4.21
N GLN A 40 3.92 2.21 5.10
CA GLN A 40 4.03 1.48 6.36
C GLN A 40 4.19 -0.03 6.17
N LEU A 41 3.46 -0.62 5.21
CA LEU A 41 3.58 -2.05 4.89
C LEU A 41 4.93 -2.38 4.24
N LEU A 42 5.41 -1.54 3.34
CA LEU A 42 6.73 -1.69 2.71
C LEU A 42 7.86 -1.61 3.75
N ASN A 43 7.77 -0.66 4.68
CA ASN A 43 8.72 -0.54 5.79
C ASN A 43 8.71 -1.78 6.71
N GLN A 44 7.53 -2.35 6.98
CA GLN A 44 7.43 -3.62 7.72
C GLN A 44 8.07 -4.77 6.94
N TYR A 45 7.92 -4.78 5.62
CA TYR A 45 8.46 -5.85 4.77
C TYR A 45 9.98 -5.78 4.70
N GLU A 46 10.54 -4.59 4.57
CA GLU A 46 11.98 -4.37 4.63
C GLU A 46 12.58 -4.86 5.96
N ARG A 47 11.92 -4.57 7.09
CA ARG A 47 12.34 -5.04 8.42
C ARG A 47 12.32 -6.55 8.59
N LEU A 48 11.50 -7.28 7.81
CA LEU A 48 11.45 -8.75 7.85
C LEU A 48 12.53 -9.40 6.97
N ILE A 49 13.10 -8.65 6.03
CA ILE A 49 14.17 -9.14 5.14
C ILE A 49 15.56 -8.83 5.73
N ARG A 50 15.64 -7.81 6.59
CA ARG A 50 16.86 -7.37 7.24
C ARG A 50 17.19 -8.17 8.49
#